data_AF-A0A7C3S806-F1
#
_entry.id   AF-A0A7C3S806-F1
#
_cell.length_a   1.000
_cell.length_b   1.000
_cell.length_c   1.000
_cell.angle_alpha   90.00
_cell.angle_beta   90.00
_cell.angle_gamma   90.00
#
_symmetry.space_group_name_H-M   'P 1'
#
loop_
_entity.id
_entity.type
_entity.pdbx_description
1 polymer ?
#
loop_
_entity_poly.entity_id
_entity_poly.type
_entity_poly.pdbx_seq_one_letter_code
_entity_poly.pdbx_strand_id
1 'polypeptide(L)'
;MKKAIYGDPPRVDPFTFRGKALMVKWFEDLFSIVNALGVCIFPADKLALGPTDYAEMFSAFLEEEIGPEELTMIGERIFNLQRLFNMREGVTRKDDSWPDRFFEEPLMEGPSRGAILSRETVENVLDEYYDTRGWNRLTGAPTRDTLRRLGLEMD
;
A
#
# COMPACT_ATOMS: atom_id res chain seq x y z
N MET A 1 -9.47 18.18 11.69
CA MET A 1 -8.35 17.39 12.24
C MET A 1 -7.94 16.25 11.31
N LYS A 2 -8.70 15.15 11.17
CA LYS A 2 -8.30 14.00 10.32
C LYS A 2 -7.91 14.38 8.88
N LYS A 3 -8.63 15.31 8.25
CA LYS A 3 -8.28 15.75 6.89
C LYS A 3 -6.89 16.40 6.76
N ALA A 4 -6.47 17.14 7.78
CA ALA A 4 -5.16 17.81 7.79
C ALA A 4 -4.02 16.84 8.12
N ILE A 5 -4.32 15.78 8.87
CA ILE A 5 -3.35 14.75 9.28
C ILE A 5 -3.13 13.71 8.17
N TYR A 6 -4.21 13.30 7.49
CA TYR A 6 -4.21 12.17 6.56
C TYR A 6 -4.47 12.54 5.10
N GLY A 7 -4.88 13.78 4.80
CA GLY A 7 -5.57 14.08 3.54
C GLY A 7 -7.01 13.55 3.56
N ASP A 8 -7.51 12.99 2.46
CA ASP A 8 -8.84 12.35 2.41
C ASP A 8 -8.68 10.82 2.48
N PRO A 9 -8.63 10.21 3.67
CA PRO A 9 -8.38 8.79 3.80
C PRO A 9 -9.52 8.00 3.13
N PRO A 10 -9.21 7.02 2.27
CA PRO A 10 -10.23 6.31 1.51
C PRO A 10 -11.21 5.62 2.45
N ARG A 11 -12.50 5.99 2.37
CA ARG A 11 -13.58 5.28 3.05
C ARG A 11 -14.06 4.17 2.13
N VAL A 12 -13.77 2.93 2.50
CA VAL A 12 -14.19 1.76 1.73
C VAL A 12 -15.24 0.97 2.51
N ASP A 13 -16.23 0.46 1.79
CA ASP A 13 -17.15 -0.53 2.31
C ASP A 13 -16.39 -1.86 2.45
N PRO A 14 -16.36 -2.48 3.64
CA PRO A 14 -15.64 -3.74 3.84
C PRO A 14 -16.13 -4.88 2.94
N PHE A 15 -17.40 -4.86 2.52
CA PHE A 15 -18.04 -5.90 1.71
C PHE A 15 -17.89 -5.68 0.19
N THR A 16 -17.25 -4.60 -0.24
CA THR A 16 -16.95 -4.36 -1.67
C THR A 16 -15.45 -4.25 -1.89
N PHE A 17 -15.02 -4.27 -3.15
CA PHE A 17 -13.61 -4.04 -3.48
C PHE A 17 -13.29 -2.61 -3.93
N ARG A 18 -14.31 -1.78 -4.10
CA ARG A 18 -14.16 -0.42 -4.62
C ARG A 18 -13.28 0.41 -3.69
N GLY A 19 -12.22 1.00 -4.25
CA GLY A 19 -11.30 1.88 -3.53
C GLY A 19 -10.32 1.15 -2.60
N LYS A 20 -10.36 -0.19 -2.53
CA LYS A 20 -9.42 -0.96 -1.71
C LYS A 20 -7.99 -0.85 -2.23
N ALA A 21 -7.80 -0.77 -3.55
CA ALA A 21 -6.48 -0.58 -4.16
C ALA A 21 -5.77 0.68 -3.63
N LEU A 22 -6.47 1.82 -3.67
CA LEU A 22 -5.96 3.10 -3.15
C LEU A 22 -5.72 3.05 -1.64
N MET A 23 -6.65 2.44 -0.87
CA MET A 23 -6.49 2.27 0.57
C MET A 23 -5.23 1.48 0.91
N VAL A 24 -5.05 0.31 0.27
CA VAL A 24 -3.91 -0.56 0.54
C VAL A 24 -2.61 0.15 0.22
N LYS A 25 -2.49 0.77 -0.97
CA LYS A 25 -1.32 1.58 -1.34
C LYS A 25 -1.00 2.64 -0.28
N TRP A 26 -2.01 3.40 0.14
CA TRP A 26 -1.83 4.49 1.10
C TRP A 26 -1.28 4.00 2.45
N PHE A 27 -1.84 2.90 2.99
CA PHE A 27 -1.34 2.32 4.25
C PHE A 27 0.04 1.69 4.10
N GLU A 28 0.32 1.00 2.99
CA GLU A 28 1.64 0.42 2.72
C GLU A 28 2.73 1.49 2.64
N ASP A 29 2.45 2.64 2.01
CA ASP A 29 3.38 3.77 1.93
C ASP A 29 3.61 4.38 3.31
N LEU A 30 2.53 4.62 4.08
CA LEU A 30 2.62 5.14 5.45
C LEU A 30 3.38 4.18 6.38
N PHE A 31 3.10 2.89 6.31
CA PHE A 31 3.76 1.88 7.15
C PHE A 31 5.22 1.68 6.76
N SER A 32 5.58 1.89 5.49
CA SER A 32 6.98 1.93 5.06
C SER A 32 7.74 3.05 5.76
N ILE A 33 7.14 4.24 5.90
CA ILE A 33 7.71 5.37 6.66
C ILE A 33 7.85 5.01 8.13
N VAL A 34 6.77 4.56 8.77
CA VAL A 34 6.73 4.20 10.20
C VAL A 34 7.82 3.18 10.54
N ASN A 35 7.97 2.14 9.72
CA ASN A 35 8.98 1.11 9.90
C ASN A 35 10.40 1.68 9.73
N ALA A 36 10.62 2.57 8.74
CA ALA A 36 11.91 3.21 8.53
C ALA A 36 12.31 4.17 9.66
N LEU A 37 11.33 4.88 10.25
CA LEU A 37 11.53 5.74 11.41
C LEU A 37 11.73 4.95 12.72
N GLY A 38 11.44 3.65 12.72
CA GLY A 38 11.54 2.80 13.91
C GLY A 38 10.50 3.10 14.99
N VAL A 39 9.38 3.73 14.62
CA VAL A 39 8.29 4.07 15.55
C VAL A 39 7.19 3.00 15.53
N CYS A 40 6.39 2.97 16.59
CA CYS A 40 5.28 2.00 16.69
C CYS A 40 4.24 2.24 15.58
N ILE A 41 3.73 1.16 15.00
CA ILE A 41 2.68 1.19 13.97
C ILE A 41 1.28 1.49 14.51
N PHE A 42 1.03 1.27 15.81
CA PHE A 42 -0.32 1.40 16.38
C PHE A 42 -0.94 2.80 16.22
N PRO A 43 -0.22 3.91 16.42
CA PRO A 43 -0.79 5.23 16.19
C PRO A 43 -1.19 5.47 14.73
N ALA A 44 -0.41 4.96 13.76
CA ALA A 44 -0.76 5.03 12.34
C ALA A 44 -1.97 4.15 11.99
N ASP A 45 -1.97 2.89 12.43
CA ASP A 45 -3.05 1.93 12.20
C ASP A 45 -4.40 2.43 12.76
N LYS A 46 -4.39 3.06 13.93
CA LYS A 46 -5.59 3.62 14.55
C LYS A 46 -5.99 4.99 13.99
N LEU A 47 -5.30 5.47 12.96
CA LEU A 47 -5.51 6.80 12.39
C LEU A 47 -5.50 7.87 13.50
N ALA A 48 -4.54 7.74 14.43
CA ALA A 48 -4.18 8.77 15.41
C ALA A 48 -3.04 9.68 14.91
N LEU A 49 -1.99 9.13 14.30
CA LEU A 49 -0.92 9.87 13.62
C LEU A 49 -0.84 9.58 12.12
N GLY A 50 -0.62 10.61 11.30
CA GLY A 50 -0.53 10.51 9.84
C GLY A 50 0.73 11.15 9.24
N PRO A 51 0.84 11.20 7.90
CA PRO A 51 2.02 11.74 7.22
C PRO A 51 2.45 13.13 7.70
N THR A 52 1.51 14.01 8.03
CA THR A 52 1.82 15.35 8.57
C THR A 52 2.55 15.26 9.91
N ASP A 53 2.01 14.48 10.86
CA ASP A 53 2.64 14.34 12.18
C ASP A 53 4.03 13.70 12.05
N TYR A 54 4.17 12.67 11.20
CA TYR A 54 5.45 12.00 10.99
C TYR A 54 6.49 12.91 10.31
N ALA A 55 6.06 13.78 9.39
CA ALA A 55 6.93 14.78 8.76
C ALA A 55 7.41 15.84 9.75
N GLU A 56 6.53 16.32 10.63
CA GLU A 56 6.89 17.24 11.71
C GLU A 56 7.87 16.58 12.71
N MET A 57 7.61 15.32 13.09
CA MET A 57 8.50 14.56 13.97
C MET A 57 9.89 14.34 13.35
N PHE A 58 9.94 13.97 12.05
CA PHE A 58 11.19 13.81 11.32
C PHE A 58 11.97 15.12 11.24
N SER A 59 11.29 16.21 10.87
CA SER A 59 11.92 17.52 10.72
C SER A 59 12.49 18.03 12.04
N ALA A 60 11.75 17.83 13.13
CA ALA A 60 12.21 18.20 14.47
C ALA A 60 13.42 17.37 14.94
N PHE A 61 13.55 16.11 14.49
CA PHE A 61 14.64 15.24 14.89
C PHE A 61 15.94 15.48 14.10
N LEU A 62 15.84 15.69 12.78
CA LEU A 62 17.01 15.87 11.92
C LEU A 62 17.38 17.34 11.67
N GLU A 63 16.57 18.28 12.17
CA GLU A 63 16.73 19.72 11.91
C GLU A 63 16.70 20.06 10.40
N GLU A 64 15.99 19.26 9.61
CA GLU A 64 15.80 19.40 8.17
C GLU A 64 14.30 19.40 7.84
N GLU A 65 13.81 20.39 7.09
CA GLU A 65 12.39 20.46 6.76
C GLU A 65 12.01 19.42 5.69
N ILE A 66 11.03 18.57 6.01
CA ILE A 66 10.37 17.69 5.03
C ILE A 66 8.86 17.89 5.09
N GLY A 67 8.22 17.94 3.91
CA GLY A 67 6.76 17.98 3.80
C GLY A 67 6.12 16.59 3.87
N PRO A 68 4.82 16.49 4.22
CA PRO A 68 4.10 15.21 4.24
C PRO A 68 4.05 14.51 2.87
N GLU A 69 3.97 15.27 1.78
CA GLU A 69 3.98 14.72 0.42
C GLU A 69 5.31 14.07 0.07
N GLU A 70 6.42 14.74 0.41
CA GLU A 70 7.77 14.24 0.20
C GLU A 70 8.05 13.00 1.06
N LEU A 71 7.67 13.04 2.33
CA LEU A 71 7.80 11.87 3.22
C LEU A 71 6.97 10.68 2.71
N THR A 72 5.76 10.94 2.18
CA THR A 72 4.92 9.90 1.57
C THR A 72 5.58 9.31 0.31
N MET A 73 6.20 10.15 -0.53
CA MET A 73 6.98 9.69 -1.68
C MET A 73 8.17 8.82 -1.27
N ILE A 74 8.83 9.13 -0.15
CA ILE A 74 9.88 8.25 0.43
C ILE A 74 9.29 6.89 0.83
N GLY A 75 8.12 6.86 1.46
CA GLY A 75 7.40 5.63 1.76
C GLY A 75 7.12 4.79 0.50
N GLU A 76 6.60 5.41 -0.56
CA GLU A 76 6.35 4.76 -1.84
C GLU A 76 7.66 4.22 -2.48
N ARG A 77 8.75 4.98 -2.39
CA ARG A 77 10.09 4.57 -2.85
C ARG A 77 10.57 3.31 -2.12
N ILE A 78 10.44 3.27 -0.79
CA ILE A 78 10.84 2.11 0.03
C ILE A 78 10.03 0.88 -0.38
N PHE A 79 8.71 1.01 -0.52
CA PHE A 79 7.85 -0.10 -0.91
C PHE A 79 8.19 -0.65 -2.30
N ASN A 80 8.45 0.23 -3.27
CA ASN A 80 8.87 -0.17 -4.61
C ASN A 80 10.24 -0.84 -4.63
N LEU A 81 11.18 -0.38 -3.79
CA LEU A 81 12.49 -1.03 -3.64
C LEU A 81 12.33 -2.47 -3.11
N GLN A 82 11.45 -2.69 -2.14
CA GLN A 82 11.11 -4.03 -1.64
C GLN A 82 10.48 -4.89 -2.72
N ARG A 83 9.55 -4.34 -3.53
CA ARG A 83 8.97 -5.07 -4.67
C ARG A 83 10.04 -5.48 -5.67
N LEU A 84 10.94 -4.57 -6.05
CA LEU A 84 12.04 -4.86 -6.98
C LEU A 84 12.98 -5.95 -6.44
N PHE A 85 13.32 -5.91 -5.15
CA PHE A 85 14.08 -6.96 -4.49
C PHE A 85 13.36 -8.31 -4.60
N ASN A 86 12.08 -8.38 -4.22
CA ASN A 86 11.31 -9.62 -4.27
C ASN A 86 11.21 -10.18 -5.70
N MET A 87 11.04 -9.31 -6.70
CA MET A 87 11.01 -9.71 -8.11
C MET A 87 12.36 -10.25 -8.58
N ARG A 88 13.48 -9.65 -8.13
CA ARG A 88 14.82 -10.19 -8.39
C ARG A 88 14.97 -11.62 -7.82
N GLU A 89 14.36 -11.88 -6.67
CA GLU A 89 14.34 -13.21 -6.03
C GLU A 89 13.27 -14.16 -6.60
N GLY A 90 12.53 -13.75 -7.63
CA GLY A 90 11.61 -14.61 -8.37
C GLY A 90 10.13 -14.47 -8.02
N VAL A 91 9.74 -13.51 -7.18
CA VAL A 91 8.33 -13.16 -6.97
C VAL A 91 7.75 -12.56 -8.24
N THR A 92 6.58 -13.01 -8.63
CA THR A 92 5.86 -12.58 -9.83
C THR A 92 4.39 -12.32 -9.50
N ARG A 93 3.62 -11.79 -10.46
CA ARG A 93 2.17 -11.61 -10.31
C ARG A 93 1.44 -12.87 -9.83
N LYS A 94 1.87 -14.07 -10.23
CA LYS A 94 1.21 -15.33 -9.83
C LYS A 94 1.22 -15.57 -8.32
N ASP A 95 2.17 -14.94 -7.62
CA ASP A 95 2.40 -15.10 -6.19
C ASP A 95 1.56 -14.10 -5.37
N ASP A 96 0.98 -13.08 -6.03
CA ASP A 96 0.07 -12.11 -5.42
C ASP A 96 -1.35 -12.68 -5.33
N SER A 97 -1.52 -13.81 -4.62
CA SER A 97 -2.78 -14.56 -4.50
C SER A 97 -3.03 -15.07 -3.07
N TRP A 98 -4.18 -15.72 -2.85
CA TRP A 98 -4.59 -16.31 -1.58
C TRP A 98 -4.66 -17.84 -1.67
N PRO A 99 -4.58 -18.56 -0.53
CA PRO A 99 -4.84 -20.00 -0.49
C PRO A 99 -6.21 -20.39 -1.05
N ASP A 100 -6.32 -21.58 -1.66
CA ASP A 100 -7.54 -22.06 -2.34
C ASP A 100 -8.79 -22.08 -1.44
N ARG A 101 -8.62 -22.28 -0.13
CA ARG A 101 -9.70 -22.19 0.86
C ARG A 101 -10.51 -20.89 0.75
N PHE A 102 -9.87 -19.75 0.45
CA PHE A 102 -10.58 -18.49 0.31
C PHE A 102 -11.52 -18.46 -0.90
N PHE A 103 -11.29 -19.31 -1.89
CA PHE A 103 -12.06 -19.42 -3.14
C PHE A 103 -13.01 -20.61 -3.17
N GLU A 104 -12.84 -21.59 -2.27
CA GLU A 104 -13.55 -22.88 -2.31
C GLU A 104 -14.39 -23.16 -1.07
N GLU A 105 -14.02 -22.61 0.09
CA GLU A 105 -14.71 -22.86 1.36
C GLU A 105 -15.47 -21.61 1.83
N PRO A 106 -16.81 -21.57 1.71
CA PRO A 106 -17.59 -20.42 2.18
C PRO A 106 -17.56 -20.33 3.72
N LEU A 107 -17.61 -19.10 4.24
CA LEU A 107 -17.69 -18.87 5.68
C LEU A 107 -18.95 -19.53 6.27
N MET A 108 -18.78 -20.34 7.33
CA MET A 108 -19.88 -21.11 7.92
C MET A 108 -20.85 -20.24 8.74
N GLU A 109 -20.34 -19.20 9.39
CA GLU A 109 -21.07 -18.40 10.40
C GLU A 109 -20.70 -16.91 10.35
N GLY A 110 -21.45 -16.10 11.10
CA GLY A 110 -21.20 -14.67 11.27
C GLY A 110 -21.81 -13.78 10.17
N PRO A 111 -21.53 -12.46 10.22
CA PRO A 111 -22.13 -11.47 9.31
C PRO A 111 -21.81 -11.69 7.83
N SER A 112 -20.70 -12.39 7.53
CA SER A 112 -20.25 -12.73 6.18
C SER A 112 -20.51 -14.20 5.82
N ARG A 113 -21.42 -14.88 6.52
CA ARG A 113 -21.76 -16.28 6.22
C ARG A 113 -22.08 -16.48 4.74
N GLY A 114 -21.50 -17.52 4.15
CA GLY A 114 -21.61 -17.83 2.73
C GLY A 114 -20.66 -17.05 1.83
N ALA A 115 -19.94 -16.05 2.34
CA ALA A 115 -18.98 -15.31 1.55
C ALA A 115 -17.78 -16.18 1.16
N ILE A 116 -17.33 -15.97 -0.07
CA ILE A 116 -16.20 -16.63 -0.72
C ILE A 116 -15.57 -15.63 -1.69
N LEU A 117 -14.27 -15.72 -1.91
CA LEU A 117 -13.61 -14.89 -2.92
C LEU A 117 -13.88 -15.44 -4.31
N SER A 118 -14.02 -14.55 -5.28
CA SER A 118 -13.99 -14.90 -6.71
C SER A 118 -12.59 -14.65 -7.26
N ARG A 119 -12.04 -15.61 -7.99
CA ARG A 119 -10.75 -15.47 -8.67
C ARG A 119 -10.77 -14.31 -9.68
N GLU A 120 -11.85 -14.17 -10.43
CA GLU A 120 -12.05 -13.04 -11.36
C GLU A 120 -12.05 -11.70 -10.63
N THR A 121 -12.76 -11.62 -9.49
CA THR A 121 -12.78 -10.38 -8.70
C THR A 121 -11.40 -10.06 -8.15
N VAL A 122 -10.64 -11.06 -7.71
CA VAL A 122 -9.25 -10.86 -7.25
C VAL A 122 -8.37 -10.33 -8.38
N GLU A 123 -8.42 -10.93 -9.58
CA GLU A 123 -7.63 -10.44 -10.72
C GLU A 123 -7.95 -8.99 -11.10
N ASN A 124 -9.24 -8.62 -11.09
CA ASN A 124 -9.67 -7.25 -11.37
C ASN A 124 -9.14 -6.25 -10.33
N VAL A 125 -9.11 -6.65 -9.05
CA VAL A 125 -8.62 -5.80 -7.96
C VAL A 125 -7.09 -5.71 -7.97
N LEU A 126 -6.40 -6.77 -8.35
CA LEU A 126 -4.95 -6.75 -8.56
C LEU A 126 -4.58 -5.80 -9.71
N ASP A 127 -5.35 -5.81 -10.80
CA ASP A 127 -5.18 -4.85 -11.89
C ASP A 127 -5.35 -3.40 -11.42
N GLU A 128 -6.42 -3.12 -10.66
CA GLU A 128 -6.66 -1.79 -10.07
C GLU A 128 -5.50 -1.38 -9.12
N TYR A 129 -5.00 -2.32 -8.33
CA TYR A 129 -3.87 -2.09 -7.42
C TYR A 129 -2.58 -1.80 -8.18
N TYR A 130 -2.28 -2.55 -9.23
CA TYR A 130 -1.10 -2.31 -10.06
C TYR A 130 -1.20 -0.98 -10.81
N ASP A 131 -2.37 -0.62 -11.35
CA ASP A 131 -2.58 0.71 -11.93
C ASP A 131 -2.32 1.82 -10.90
N THR A 132 -2.88 1.66 -9.70
CA THR A 132 -2.73 2.61 -8.58
C THR A 132 -1.25 2.76 -8.16
N ARG A 133 -0.49 1.67 -8.22
CA ARG A 133 0.95 1.63 -7.95
C ARG A 133 1.81 2.12 -9.12
N GLY A 134 1.25 2.32 -10.30
CA GLY A 134 2.00 2.60 -11.53
C GLY A 134 2.87 1.41 -11.92
N TRP A 135 2.34 0.20 -11.80
CA TRP A 135 2.95 -1.08 -12.14
C TRP A 135 2.31 -1.66 -13.41
N ASN A 136 3.05 -2.52 -14.10
CA ASN A 136 2.57 -3.22 -15.28
C ASN A 136 1.63 -4.36 -14.87
N ARG A 137 0.41 -4.39 -15.44
CA ARG A 137 -0.60 -5.41 -15.15
C ARG A 137 -0.13 -6.84 -15.33
N LEU A 138 0.61 -7.12 -16.40
CA LEU A 138 1.00 -8.48 -16.75
C LEU A 138 2.13 -9.02 -15.87
N THR A 139 3.09 -8.16 -15.52
CA THR A 139 4.33 -8.58 -14.84
C THR A 139 4.33 -8.25 -13.34
N GLY A 140 3.52 -7.29 -12.90
CA GLY A 140 3.55 -6.72 -11.56
C GLY A 140 4.81 -5.90 -11.27
N ALA A 141 5.56 -5.51 -12.31
CA ALA A 141 6.77 -4.68 -12.21
C ALA A 141 6.42 -3.18 -12.18
N PRO A 142 7.12 -2.35 -11.38
CA PRO A 142 7.02 -0.91 -11.50
C PRO A 142 7.35 -0.44 -12.92
N THR A 143 6.55 0.50 -13.46
CA THR A 143 6.80 1.07 -14.78
C THR A 143 8.05 1.97 -14.76
N ARG A 144 8.62 2.23 -15.94
CA ARG A 144 9.78 3.13 -16.07
C ARG A 144 9.49 4.53 -15.53
N ASP A 145 8.29 5.06 -15.78
CA ASP A 145 7.89 6.37 -15.27
C ASP A 145 7.82 6.39 -13.74
N THR A 146 7.29 5.32 -13.13
CA THR A 146 7.30 5.14 -11.67
C THR A 146 8.72 5.06 -11.12
N LEU A 147 9.61 4.27 -11.74
CA LEU A 147 11.01 4.16 -11.32
C LEU A 147 11.72 5.51 -11.39
N ARG A 148 11.56 6.26 -12.48
CA ARG A 148 12.16 7.58 -12.64
C ARG A 148 11.65 8.56 -11.59
N ARG A 149 10.34 8.65 -11.40
CA ARG A 149 9.72 9.53 -10.39
C ARG A 149 10.21 9.22 -8.98
N LEU A 150 10.43 7.94 -8.69
CA LEU A 150 10.91 7.50 -7.38
C LEU A 150 12.45 7.52 -7.26
N GLY A 151 13.21 7.89 -8.28
CA GLY A 151 14.67 7.87 -8.24
C GLY A 151 15.26 6.45 -8.12
N LEU A 152 14.59 5.47 -8.73
CA LEU A 152 14.96 4.05 -8.75
C LEU A 152 15.32 3.54 -10.16
N GLU A 153 15.42 4.43 -11.16
CA GLU A 153 15.94 4.09 -12.48
C GLU A 153 17.44 3.78 -12.33
N MET A 154 17.87 2.57 -12.70
CA MET A 154 19.30 2.24 -12.75
C MET A 154 19.89 2.78 -14.05
N ASP A 155 21.10 3.34 -13.98
CA ASP A 155 21.91 3.72 -15.15
C ASP A 155 22.29 2.51 -16.01
#